data_AF-A0AAV5DHS7-F1
#
_entry.id   AF-A0AAV5DHS7-F1
#
_cell.length_a   1.000
_cell.length_b   1.000
_cell.length_c   1.000
_cell.angle_alpha   90.00
_cell.angle_beta   90.00
_cell.angle_gamma   90.00
#
_symmetry.space_group_name_H-M   'P 1'
#
loop_
_entity.id
_entity.type
_entity.pdbx_description
1 polymer ?
#
loop_
_entity_poly.entity_id
_entity_poly.type
_entity_poly.pdbx_seq_one_letter_code
_entity_poly.pdbx_strand_id
1 'polypeptide(L)'
;MGGSGAEGTQQRLRKVREEMERWDDINTRLVDEFSQATAVISRLQVLGEDKNYGVRGVVAGIREDVVGQQMEVLELIFVAMGVTLENLNGISKTLNKALRDTNQMVCSKIINCVTVNMEEQASSPLTYFNS
;
A
#
# COMPACT_ATOMS: atom_id res chain seq x y z
N MET A 1 3.40 -13.65 36.50
CA MET A 1 3.58 -12.45 35.65
C MET A 1 3.24 -12.84 34.21
N GLY A 2 2.03 -12.53 33.72
CA GLY A 2 1.57 -13.00 32.39
C GLY A 2 0.84 -11.95 31.54
N GLY A 3 0.81 -10.68 31.95
CA GLY A 3 -0.01 -9.64 31.30
C GLY A 3 0.65 -8.90 30.14
N SER A 4 1.98 -8.78 30.09
CA SER A 4 2.65 -7.82 29.20
C SER A 4 2.75 -8.25 27.73
N GLY A 5 2.53 -9.53 27.41
CA GLY A 5 2.73 -10.07 26.06
C GLY A 5 1.52 -9.92 25.12
N ALA A 6 0.30 -9.95 25.67
CA ALA A 6 -0.95 -9.91 24.90
C ALA A 6 -1.35 -8.47 24.52
N GLU A 7 -1.04 -7.50 25.37
CA GLU A 7 -1.33 -6.08 25.09
C GLU A 7 -0.48 -5.57 23.91
N GLY A 8 0.79 -5.99 23.82
CA GLY A 8 1.69 -5.61 22.73
C GLY A 8 1.32 -6.20 21.37
N THR A 9 0.76 -7.42 21.33
CA THR A 9 0.29 -8.04 20.07
C THR A 9 -1.05 -7.44 19.63
N GLN A 10 -1.96 -7.18 20.57
CA GLN A 10 -3.25 -6.58 20.28
C GLN A 10 -3.11 -5.13 19.78
N GLN A 11 -2.21 -4.34 20.37
CA GLN A 11 -1.94 -2.98 19.90
C GLN A 11 -1.30 -2.96 18.50
N ARG A 12 -0.46 -3.95 18.17
CA ARG A 12 0.11 -4.09 16.82
C ARG A 12 -0.94 -4.50 15.79
N LEU A 13 -1.84 -5.42 16.14
CA LEU A 13 -2.97 -5.79 15.30
C LEU A 13 -3.88 -4.58 15.02
N ARG A 14 -4.09 -3.71 16.01
CA ARG A 14 -4.83 -2.45 15.81
C ARG A 14 -4.14 -1.54 14.80
N LYS A 15 -2.82 -1.32 14.94
CA LYS A 15 -2.04 -0.51 13.98
C LYS A 15 -2.05 -1.10 12.57
N VAL A 16 -1.92 -2.42 12.43
CA VAL A 16 -1.99 -3.08 11.12
C VAL A 16 -3.36 -2.87 10.47
N ARG A 17 -4.44 -2.90 11.27
CA ARG A 17 -5.80 -2.62 10.79
C ARG A 17 -5.96 -1.17 10.33
N GLU A 18 -5.47 -0.20 11.11
CA GLU A 18 -5.50 1.22 10.76
C GLU A 18 -4.74 1.49 9.44
N GLU A 19 -3.57 0.87 9.25
CA GLU A 19 -2.80 0.97 8.00
C GLU A 19 -3.51 0.28 6.81
N MET A 20 -4.26 -0.79 7.07
CA MET A 20 -5.01 -1.50 6.03
C MET A 20 -6.27 -0.74 5.58
N GLU A 21 -6.95 -0.05 6.49
CA GLU A 21 -8.04 0.88 6.17
C GLU A 21 -7.52 2.06 5.34
N ARG A 22 -6.36 2.63 5.72
CA ARG A 22 -5.70 3.68 4.96
C ARG A 22 -5.24 3.22 3.57
N TRP A 23 -4.85 1.96 3.43
CA TRP A 23 -4.54 1.37 2.13
C TRP A 23 -5.79 1.31 1.24
N ASP A 24 -6.95 0.93 1.78
CA ASP A 24 -8.21 0.83 1.04
C ASP A 24 -8.68 2.20 0.53
N ASP A 25 -8.58 3.24 1.37
CA ASP A 25 -8.87 4.63 1.00
C ASP A 25 -8.00 5.10 -0.17
N ILE A 26 -6.68 4.86 -0.09
CA ILE A 26 -5.73 5.27 -1.13
C ILE A 26 -5.96 4.48 -2.42
N ASN A 27 -6.25 3.19 -2.31
CA ASN A 27 -6.55 2.34 -3.46
C ASN A 27 -7.85 2.78 -4.17
N THR A 28 -8.89 3.12 -3.41
CA THR A 28 -10.13 3.68 -3.95
C THR A 28 -9.90 4.99 -4.68
N ARG A 29 -9.10 5.90 -4.09
CA ARG A 29 -8.72 7.17 -4.74
C ARG A 29 -7.94 6.95 -6.04
N LEU A 30 -7.00 6.00 -6.06
CA LEU A 30 -6.24 5.68 -7.27
C LEU A 30 -7.14 5.19 -8.41
N VAL A 31 -8.13 4.34 -8.09
CA VAL A 31 -9.11 3.84 -9.06
C VAL A 31 -9.97 4.99 -9.61
N ASP A 32 -10.38 5.92 -8.74
CA ASP A 32 -11.14 7.09 -9.15
C ASP A 32 -10.32 8.02 -10.06
N GLU A 33 -9.08 8.33 -9.68
CA GLU A 33 -8.14 9.09 -10.52
C GLU A 33 -7.96 8.41 -11.90
N PHE A 34 -7.88 7.08 -11.95
CA PHE A 34 -7.75 6.32 -13.20
C PHE A 34 -8.99 6.40 -14.08
N SER A 35 -10.17 6.36 -13.46
CA SER A 35 -11.44 6.57 -14.15
C SER A 35 -11.51 7.98 -14.74
N GLN A 36 -11.10 8.99 -13.96
CA GLN A 36 -11.04 10.38 -14.41
C GLN A 36 -10.08 10.57 -15.59
N ALA A 37 -8.86 10.02 -15.52
CA ALA A 37 -7.90 10.06 -16.63
C ALA A 37 -8.47 9.41 -17.89
N THR A 38 -9.12 8.24 -17.75
CA THR A 38 -9.76 7.53 -18.86
C THR A 38 -10.84 8.39 -19.51
N ALA A 39 -11.67 9.06 -18.72
CA ALA A 39 -12.70 9.97 -19.23
C ALA A 39 -12.11 11.17 -19.99
N VAL A 40 -11.01 11.75 -19.51
CA VAL A 40 -10.29 12.83 -20.22
C VAL A 40 -9.69 12.34 -21.53
N ILE A 41 -9.07 11.16 -21.55
CA ILE A 41 -8.51 10.54 -22.77
C ILE A 41 -9.62 10.27 -23.79
N SER A 42 -10.75 9.72 -23.38
CA SER A 42 -11.90 9.50 -24.27
C SER A 42 -12.44 10.83 -24.83
N ARG A 43 -12.46 11.90 -24.03
CA ARG A 43 -12.85 13.23 -24.51
C ARG A 43 -11.83 13.80 -25.50
N LEU A 44 -10.54 13.65 -25.23
CA LEU A 44 -9.46 14.05 -26.14
C LEU A 44 -9.56 13.36 -27.50
N GLN A 45 -9.92 12.06 -27.53
CA GLN A 45 -10.15 11.33 -28.78
C GLN A 45 -11.28 11.94 -29.62
N VAL A 46 -12.38 12.32 -28.98
CA VAL A 46 -13.52 12.98 -29.66
C VAL A 46 -13.16 14.41 -30.08
N LEU A 47 -12.47 15.16 -29.22
CA LEU A 47 -12.00 16.52 -29.52
C LEU A 47 -10.91 16.57 -30.59
N GLY A 48 -10.28 15.44 -30.92
CA GLY A 48 -9.32 15.33 -32.01
C GLY A 48 -9.97 15.18 -33.40
N GLU A 49 -11.26 14.85 -33.49
CA GLU A 49 -11.93 14.63 -34.78
C GLU A 49 -12.37 15.97 -35.42
N ASP A 50 -11.78 16.31 -36.56
CA ASP A 50 -12.05 17.59 -37.27
C ASP A 50 -13.53 17.80 -37.62
N LYS A 51 -14.29 16.71 -37.81
CA LYS A 51 -15.74 16.73 -38.05
C LYS A 51 -16.55 17.36 -36.91
N ASN A 52 -16.00 17.42 -35.69
CA ASN A 52 -16.68 17.96 -34.51
C ASN A 52 -16.59 19.49 -34.39
N TYR A 53 -15.81 20.16 -35.25
CA TYR A 53 -15.64 21.62 -35.22
C TYR A 53 -16.44 22.39 -36.27
N GLY A 54 -17.03 21.74 -37.29
CA GLY A 54 -17.94 22.38 -38.26
C GLY A 54 -17.51 23.78 -38.74
N VAL A 55 -18.47 24.70 -38.91
CA VAL A 55 -18.21 26.14 -39.22
C VAL A 55 -17.48 26.86 -38.07
N ARG A 56 -17.38 26.26 -36.88
CA ARG A 56 -16.66 26.80 -35.71
C ARG A 56 -15.14 26.71 -35.85
N GLY A 57 -14.63 25.90 -36.80
CA GLY A 57 -13.22 25.93 -37.22
C GLY A 57 -12.76 27.25 -37.86
N VAL A 58 -13.69 28.18 -38.10
CA VAL A 58 -13.40 29.54 -38.60
C VAL A 58 -12.70 30.40 -37.55
N VAL A 59 -12.83 30.08 -36.25
CA VAL A 59 -12.03 30.73 -35.21
C VAL A 59 -10.76 29.92 -35.01
N ALA A 60 -9.67 30.40 -35.59
CA ALA A 60 -8.34 29.81 -35.43
C ALA A 60 -8.00 29.67 -33.93
N GLY A 61 -7.52 28.49 -33.51
CA GLY A 61 -7.00 28.26 -32.16
C GLY A 61 -7.95 27.64 -31.14
N ILE A 62 -9.28 27.63 -31.36
CA ILE A 62 -10.22 27.05 -30.35
C ILE A 62 -9.94 25.56 -30.10
N ARG A 63 -9.62 24.82 -31.17
CA ARG A 63 -9.30 23.39 -31.06
C ARG A 63 -8.01 23.19 -30.28
N GLU A 64 -6.97 23.94 -30.64
CA GLU A 64 -5.66 23.90 -29.98
C GLU A 64 -5.76 24.28 -28.50
N ASP A 65 -6.53 25.32 -28.15
CA ASP A 65 -6.75 25.78 -26.77
C ASP A 65 -7.48 24.73 -25.92
N VAL A 66 -8.57 24.15 -26.44
CA VAL A 66 -9.38 23.15 -25.73
C VAL A 66 -8.61 21.84 -25.55
N VAL A 67 -7.87 21.40 -26.57
CA VAL A 67 -7.00 20.23 -26.47
C VAL A 67 -5.86 20.48 -25.48
N GLY A 68 -5.24 21.67 -25.51
CA GLY A 68 -4.23 22.09 -24.55
C GLY A 68 -4.73 22.02 -23.11
N GLN A 69 -5.92 22.58 -22.85
CA GLN A 69 -6.51 22.57 -21.51
C GLN A 69 -6.85 21.15 -21.01
N GLN A 70 -7.31 20.25 -21.89
CA GLN A 70 -7.52 18.85 -21.50
C GLN A 70 -6.20 18.12 -21.22
N MET A 71 -5.13 18.47 -21.95
CA MET A 71 -3.80 17.88 -21.76
C MET A 71 -3.16 18.34 -20.44
N GLU A 72 -3.36 19.61 -20.05
CA GLU A 72 -2.98 20.13 -18.72
C GLU A 72 -3.72 19.42 -17.58
N VAL A 73 -5.03 19.20 -17.72
CA VAL A 73 -5.82 18.43 -16.74
C VAL A 73 -5.32 17.00 -16.63
N LEU A 74 -4.98 16.37 -17.75
CA LEU A 74 -4.44 15.01 -17.76
C LEU A 74 -3.07 14.93 -17.08
N GLU A 75 -2.20 15.90 -17.31
CA GLU A 75 -0.91 16.00 -16.62
C GLU A 75 -1.11 16.13 -15.11
N LEU A 76 -2.03 16.99 -14.66
CA LEU A 76 -2.35 17.15 -13.24
C LEU A 76 -2.84 15.84 -12.60
N ILE A 77 -3.68 15.07 -13.31
CA ILE A 77 -4.16 13.77 -12.85
C ILE A 77 -3.00 12.77 -12.74
N PHE A 78 -2.08 12.73 -13.71
CA PHE A 78 -0.92 11.83 -13.64
C PHE A 78 0.04 12.19 -12.51
N VAL A 79 0.25 13.48 -12.24
CA VAL A 79 1.05 13.92 -11.07
C VAL A 79 0.37 13.49 -9.77
N ALA A 80 -0.95 13.67 -9.65
CA ALA A 80 -1.71 13.23 -8.48
C ALA A 80 -1.61 11.70 -8.28
N MET A 81 -1.77 10.92 -9.34
CA MET A 81 -1.57 9.46 -9.30
C MET A 81 -0.18 9.06 -8.84
N GLY A 82 0.85 9.76 -9.30
CA GLY A 82 2.24 9.53 -8.87
C GLY A 82 2.38 9.64 -7.35
N VAL A 83 1.84 10.72 -6.77
CA VAL A 83 1.83 10.94 -5.32
C VAL A 83 1.01 9.86 -4.60
N THR A 84 -0.15 9.49 -5.14
CA THR A 84 -1.01 8.42 -4.58
C THR A 84 -0.27 7.07 -4.55
N LEU A 85 0.44 6.71 -5.63
CA LEU A 85 1.23 5.49 -5.74
C LEU A 85 2.44 5.47 -4.78
N GLU A 86 3.13 6.59 -4.61
CA GLU A 86 4.21 6.72 -3.64
C GLU A 86 3.72 6.50 -2.22
N ASN A 87 2.57 7.08 -1.86
CA ASN A 87 1.95 6.88 -0.56
C ASN A 87 1.55 5.42 -0.33
N LEU A 88 0.96 4.76 -1.34
CA LEU A 88 0.61 3.34 -1.27
C LEU A 88 1.83 2.44 -1.09
N ASN A 89 2.92 2.73 -1.80
CA ASN A 89 4.21 2.05 -1.61
C ASN A 89 4.76 2.26 -0.19
N GLY A 90 4.60 3.45 0.38
CA GLY A 90 4.96 3.75 1.77
C GLY A 90 4.21 2.86 2.78
N ILE A 91 2.89 2.75 2.65
CA ILE A 91 2.07 1.89 3.52
C ILE A 91 2.46 0.42 3.34
N SER A 92 2.63 -0.05 2.10
CA SER A 92 3.06 -1.42 1.81
C SER A 92 4.40 -1.77 2.48
N LYS A 93 5.37 -0.85 2.47
CA LYS A 93 6.64 -1.01 3.19
C LYS A 93 6.43 -1.09 4.70
N THR A 94 5.58 -0.25 5.27
CA THR A 94 5.26 -0.25 6.71
C THR A 94 4.59 -1.55 7.14
N LEU A 95 3.60 -2.04 6.39
CA LEU A 95 2.93 -3.31 6.64
C LEU A 95 3.89 -4.50 6.53
N ASN A 96 4.72 -4.54 5.48
CA ASN A 96 5.73 -5.58 5.31
C ASN A 96 6.74 -5.59 6.46
N LYS A 97 7.17 -4.42 6.94
CA LYS A 97 8.04 -4.30 8.10
C LYS A 97 7.36 -4.84 9.36
N ALA A 98 6.12 -4.44 9.63
CA ALA A 98 5.37 -4.92 10.79
C ALA A 98 5.20 -6.44 10.79
N LEU A 99 4.98 -7.05 9.62
CA LEU A 99 4.91 -8.50 9.45
C LEU A 99 6.26 -9.17 9.75
N ARG A 100 7.36 -8.65 9.19
CA ARG A 100 8.72 -9.17 9.44
C ARG A 100 9.10 -9.08 10.91
N ASP A 101 8.84 -7.95 11.55
CA ASP A 101 9.13 -7.73 12.97
C ASP A 101 8.34 -8.72 13.85
N THR A 102 7.09 -9.02 13.49
CA THR A 102 6.25 -9.98 14.22
C THR A 102 6.77 -11.40 14.06
N ASN A 103 7.11 -11.82 12.83
CA ASN A 103 7.71 -13.13 12.57
C ASN A 103 9.03 -13.30 13.32
N GLN A 104 9.90 -12.29 13.31
CA GLN A 104 11.17 -12.34 14.03
C GLN A 104 10.97 -12.50 15.53
N MET A 105 10.04 -11.76 16.13
CA MET A 105 9.74 -11.89 17.57
C MET A 105 9.23 -13.30 17.92
N VAL A 106 8.35 -13.89 17.10
CA VAL A 106 7.85 -15.25 17.33
C VAL A 106 8.99 -16.26 17.23
N CYS A 107 9.82 -16.17 16.19
CA CYS A 107 10.99 -17.02 16.03
C CYS A 107 11.96 -16.89 17.21
N SER A 108 12.25 -15.66 17.68
CA SER A 108 13.11 -15.44 18.85
C SER A 108 12.55 -16.07 20.13
N LYS A 109 11.22 -15.99 20.34
CA LYS A 109 10.57 -16.65 21.50
C LYS A 109 10.68 -18.17 21.43
N ILE A 110 10.44 -18.76 20.26
CA ILE A 110 10.54 -20.22 20.06
C ILE A 110 11.97 -20.67 20.29
N ILE A 111 12.95 -20.00 19.69
CA ILE A 111 14.37 -20.30 19.87
C ILE A 111 14.73 -20.26 21.35
N ASN A 112 14.34 -19.19 22.07
CA ASN A 112 14.61 -19.08 23.49
C ASN A 112 13.98 -20.22 24.31
N CYS A 113 12.72 -20.59 24.04
CA CYS A 113 12.07 -21.74 24.71
C CYS A 113 12.81 -23.06 24.45
N VAL A 114 13.26 -23.29 23.22
CA VAL A 114 14.01 -24.50 22.87
C VAL A 114 15.38 -24.53 23.57
N THR A 115 16.09 -23.40 23.58
CA THR A 115 17.39 -23.30 24.26
C THR A 115 17.27 -23.55 25.76
N VAL A 116 16.29 -22.93 26.44
CA VAL A 116 16.05 -23.15 27.87
C VAL A 116 15.70 -24.61 28.17
N ASN A 117 14.83 -25.23 27.35
CA ASN A 117 14.50 -26.64 27.51
C ASN A 117 15.71 -27.57 27.33
N MET A 118 16.62 -27.26 26.41
CA MET A 118 17.84 -28.04 26.20
C MET A 118 18.82 -27.89 27.37
N GLU A 119 18.97 -26.68 27.95
CA GLU A 119 19.80 -26.46 29.14
C GLU A 119 19.25 -27.19 30.37
N GLU A 120 17.92 -27.21 30.56
CA GLU A 120 17.28 -27.91 31.68
C GLU A 120 17.46 -29.43 31.59
N GLN A 121 17.40 -30.01 30.37
CA GLN A 121 17.70 -31.42 30.13
C GLN A 121 19.19 -31.75 30.29
N ALA A 122 20.09 -30.83 29.95
CA ALA A 122 21.53 -31.01 30.16
C ALA A 122 21.94 -30.92 31.63
N SER A 123 21.14 -30.24 32.47
CA SER A 123 21.39 -30.08 33.91
C SER A 123 20.84 -31.23 34.77
N SER A 124 20.02 -32.13 34.21
CA SER A 124 19.52 -33.32 34.92
C SER A 124 20.47 -34.51 34.70
N PRO A 125 21.28 -34.93 35.68
CA PRO A 125 22.17 -36.07 35.51
C PRO A 125 21.33 -37.36 35.46
N LEU A 126 21.64 -38.22 34.49
CA LEU A 126 21.13 -39.58 34.36
C LEU A 126 21.20 -40.32 35.70
N THR A 127 20.06 -40.47 36.39
CA THR A 127 19.90 -41.39 37.53
C THR A 127 19.57 -42.81 37.09
N TYR A 128 19.67 -43.12 35.79
CA TYR A 128 19.42 -44.44 35.24
C TYR A 128 20.71 -45.07 34.70
N PHE A 129 21.68 -45.38 35.57
CA PHE A 129 22.68 -46.43 35.30
C PHE A 129 23.42 -46.82 36.59
N ASN A 130 22.77 -47.63 37.41
CA ASN A 130 23.43 -48.61 38.30
C ASN A 130 22.36 -49.60 38.79
N SER A 131 22.32 -50.77 38.15
CA SER A 131 21.74 -52.02 38.66
C SER A 131 22.82 -53.08 38.59
#